data_AF-A0A7Y4TN95-F1
#
_entry.id   AF-A0A7Y4TN95-F1
#
_cell.length_a   1.000
_cell.length_b   1.000
_cell.length_c   1.000
_cell.angle_alpha   90.00
_cell.angle_beta   90.00
_cell.angle_gamma   90.00
#
_symmetry.space_group_name_H-M   'P 1'
#
loop_
_entity.id
_entity.type
_entity.pdbx_description
1 polymer ?
#
loop_
_entity_poly.entity_id
_entity_poly.type
_entity_poly.pdbx_seq_one_letter_code
_entity_poly.pdbx_strand_id
1 'polypeptide(L)'
;DRGPINPERLIGGGTWSAYWYNGYIYSSEIARGLDVLELVPTTMLTQAEIDAARLVRVAELNVQNQQRIVWPRNLIVAKAYLDQLERSQTLPADRIAAMRLAIGKAEVSQKDRGKLKNFVPSLRKVSASTKKAAEASRLTALAEILERPA
;
A
#
# COMPACT_ATOMS: atom_id res chain seq x y z
N ASP A 1 -5.70 18.77 12.19
CA ASP A 1 -6.99 19.31 12.67
C ASP A 1 -6.95 20.83 12.53
N ARG A 2 -8.03 21.46 12.07
CA ARG A 2 -8.17 22.92 11.95
C ARG A 2 -8.62 23.58 13.26
N GLY A 3 -8.76 22.81 14.33
CA GLY A 3 -9.22 23.29 15.63
C GLY A 3 -10.74 23.52 15.65
N PRO A 4 -11.25 23.98 16.81
CA PRO A 4 -12.68 24.24 17.00
C PRO A 4 -13.17 25.31 16.03
N ILE A 5 -14.41 25.18 15.55
CA ILE A 5 -15.05 26.19 14.69
C ILE A 5 -15.19 27.52 15.43
N ASN A 6 -15.54 27.46 16.72
CA ASN A 6 -15.61 28.60 17.60
C ASN A 6 -14.96 28.21 18.95
N PRO A 7 -13.98 28.98 19.46
CA PRO A 7 -13.29 28.66 20.70
C PRO A 7 -14.12 28.93 21.96
N GLU A 8 -15.18 29.75 21.87
CA GLU A 8 -15.99 30.20 23.00
C GLU A 8 -17.33 29.47 23.10
N ARG A 9 -17.78 28.80 22.03
CA ARG A 9 -19.09 28.15 21.96
C ARG A 9 -18.98 26.76 21.35
N LEU A 10 -19.71 25.81 21.92
CA LEU A 10 -19.84 24.47 21.36
C LEU A 10 -20.73 24.50 20.12
N ILE A 11 -20.15 24.20 18.96
CA ILE A 11 -20.83 24.10 17.67
C ILE A 11 -20.44 22.77 17.04
N GLY A 12 -21.39 22.11 16.38
CA GLY A 12 -21.11 20.89 15.61
C GLY A 12 -20.16 21.17 14.45
N GLY A 13 -19.16 20.31 14.29
CA GLY A 13 -18.10 20.45 13.29
C GLY A 13 -17.36 19.15 13.07
N GLY A 14 -16.31 19.22 12.25
CA GLY A 14 -15.49 18.07 11.89
C GLY A 14 -15.92 17.41 10.59
N THR A 15 -15.15 16.41 10.18
CA THR A 15 -15.39 15.65 8.95
C THR A 15 -16.67 14.83 9.09
N TRP A 16 -17.62 15.08 8.19
CA TRP A 16 -18.82 14.27 8.01
C TRP A 16 -18.48 12.94 7.32
N SER A 17 -17.67 13.00 6.27
CA SER A 17 -17.22 11.83 5.53
C SER A 17 -15.92 12.10 4.78
N ALA A 18 -15.10 11.06 4.60
CA ALA A 18 -13.87 11.11 3.82
C ALA A 18 -13.75 9.89 2.91
N TYR A 19 -13.39 10.11 1.64
CA TYR A 19 -13.30 9.07 0.63
C TYR A 19 -12.02 9.18 -0.19
N TRP A 20 -11.38 8.04 -0.45
CA TRP A 20 -10.29 7.95 -1.40
C TRP A 20 -10.82 7.90 -2.83
N TYR A 21 -10.30 8.74 -3.71
CA TYR A 21 -10.56 8.68 -5.14
C TYR A 21 -9.29 9.03 -5.92
N ASN A 22 -8.75 8.04 -6.62
CA ASN A 22 -7.69 8.17 -7.63
C ASN A 22 -6.45 8.97 -7.20
N GLY A 23 -6.01 8.85 -5.94
CA GLY A 23 -4.80 9.53 -5.43
C GLY A 23 -5.05 10.55 -4.33
N TYR A 24 -6.31 10.93 -4.13
CA TYR A 24 -6.70 11.98 -3.19
C TYR A 24 -7.74 11.49 -2.20
N ILE A 25 -7.75 12.10 -1.01
CA ILE A 25 -8.80 11.97 -0.01
C ILE A 25 -9.69 13.20 -0.09
N TYR A 26 -10.96 13.01 -0.43
CA TYR A 26 -11.98 14.05 -0.44
C TYR A 26 -12.73 13.98 0.88
N SER A 27 -12.64 15.03 1.69
CA SER A 27 -13.26 15.11 3.02
C SER A 27 -14.27 16.23 3.06
N SER A 28 -15.55 15.90 3.28
CA SER A 28 -16.60 16.90 3.52
C SER A 28 -16.67 17.20 5.01
N GLU A 29 -16.44 18.45 5.38
CA GLU A 29 -16.54 18.98 6.73
C GLU A 29 -17.91 19.66 6.92
N ILE A 30 -18.51 19.47 8.10
CA ILE A 30 -19.91 19.86 8.39
C ILE A 30 -20.19 21.36 8.20
N ALA A 31 -19.24 22.23 8.53
CA ALA A 31 -19.40 23.68 8.60
C ALA A 31 -18.45 24.48 7.70
N ARG A 32 -17.32 23.90 7.31
CA ARG A 32 -16.20 24.56 6.60
C ARG A 32 -16.00 24.05 5.17
N GLY A 33 -16.80 23.09 4.71
CA GLY A 33 -16.84 22.67 3.31
C GLY A 33 -15.88 21.53 2.97
N LEU A 34 -15.28 21.56 1.77
CA LEU A 34 -14.56 20.44 1.18
C LEU A 34 -13.04 20.58 1.31
N ASP A 35 -12.40 19.50 1.75
CA ASP A 35 -10.96 19.32 1.71
C ASP A 35 -10.55 18.28 0.66
N VAL A 36 -9.52 18.59 -0.11
CA VAL A 36 -8.87 17.66 -1.04
C VAL A 36 -7.43 17.46 -0.56
N LEU A 37 -7.15 16.28 -0.05
CA LEU A 37 -5.89 15.95 0.60
C LEU A 37 -5.12 14.90 -0.20
N GLU A 38 -3.80 14.97 -0.14
CA GLU A 38 -2.90 13.97 -0.69
C GLU A 38 -2.09 13.35 0.45
N LEU A 39 -1.85 12.04 0.39
CA LEU A 39 -1.00 11.35 1.35
C LEU A 39 0.47 11.64 1.04
N VAL A 40 1.23 11.92 2.10
CA VAL A 40 2.70 12.03 2.06
C VAL A 40 3.31 10.90 2.90
N PRO A 41 4.53 10.45 2.58
CA PRO A 41 5.19 9.39 3.34
C PRO A 41 5.36 9.75 4.83
N THR A 42 5.23 8.74 5.68
CA THR A 42 5.46 8.80 7.12
C THR A 42 6.21 7.54 7.59
N THR A 43 6.52 7.44 8.87
CA THR A 43 7.09 6.21 9.46
C THR A 43 6.15 5.00 9.36
N MET A 44 4.85 5.23 9.19
CA MET A 44 3.82 4.19 9.11
C MET A 44 3.21 4.06 7.70
N LEU A 45 3.68 4.83 6.72
CA LEU A 45 3.18 4.79 5.35
C LEU A 45 4.31 5.18 4.40
N THR A 46 4.84 4.24 3.63
CA THR A 46 5.94 4.52 2.72
C THR A 46 5.46 5.08 1.39
N GLN A 47 6.38 5.67 0.61
CA GLN A 47 6.08 6.11 -0.74
C GLN A 47 5.62 4.95 -1.63
N ALA A 48 6.20 3.76 -1.50
CA ALA A 48 5.79 2.60 -2.30
C ALA A 48 4.35 2.17 -1.99
N GLU A 49 3.90 2.29 -0.74
CA GLU A 49 2.49 2.01 -0.37
C GLU A 49 1.53 3.04 -0.97
N ILE A 50 1.92 4.33 -0.98
CA ILE A 50 1.14 5.41 -1.61
C ILE A 50 1.07 5.18 -3.13
N ASP A 51 2.19 4.85 -3.76
CA ASP A 51 2.25 4.58 -5.19
C ASP A 51 1.44 3.33 -5.55
N ALA A 52 1.49 2.28 -4.74
CA ALA A 52 0.68 1.08 -4.92
C ALA A 52 -0.82 1.38 -4.82
N ALA A 53 -1.25 2.25 -3.89
CA ALA A 53 -2.63 2.69 -3.78
C ALA A 53 -3.10 3.46 -5.02
N ARG A 54 -2.21 4.23 -5.67
CA ARG A 54 -2.49 5.00 -6.90
C ARG A 54 -2.62 4.16 -8.17
N LEU A 55 -2.15 2.90 -8.16
CA LEU A 55 -2.32 1.99 -9.30
C LEU A 55 -3.78 1.59 -9.54
N VAL A 56 -4.61 1.65 -8.50
CA VAL A 56 -6.03 1.36 -8.60
C VAL A 56 -6.76 2.66 -8.94
N ARG A 57 -7.36 2.70 -10.14
CA ARG A 57 -8.15 3.84 -10.59
C ARG A 57 -9.54 3.37 -10.97
N VAL A 58 -10.54 4.17 -10.61
CA VAL A 58 -11.93 3.96 -10.98
C VAL A 58 -12.44 5.18 -11.75
N ALA A 59 -13.20 4.96 -12.82
CA ALA A 59 -13.80 6.05 -13.60
C ALA A 59 -14.93 6.72 -12.80
N GLU A 60 -15.72 5.90 -12.10
CA GLU A 60 -16.81 6.32 -11.23
C GLU A 60 -16.67 5.60 -9.88
N LEU A 61 -17.01 6.28 -8.79
CA LEU A 61 -16.93 5.71 -7.44
C LEU A 61 -18.27 5.86 -6.71
N ASN A 62 -18.85 4.73 -6.35
CA ASN A 62 -19.84 4.64 -5.29
C ASN A 62 -19.27 3.78 -4.15
N VAL A 63 -18.99 4.42 -3.01
CA VAL A 63 -18.38 3.78 -1.83
C VAL A 63 -19.29 2.74 -1.17
N GLN A 64 -20.61 2.83 -1.37
CA GLN A 64 -21.58 1.86 -0.84
C GLN A 64 -21.47 0.51 -1.56
N ASN A 65 -20.93 0.47 -2.78
CA ASN A 65 -20.77 -0.78 -3.53
C ASN A 65 -19.70 -1.70 -2.93
N GLN A 66 -18.84 -1.20 -2.03
CA GLN A 66 -17.80 -1.97 -1.34
C GLN A 66 -17.00 -2.91 -2.27
N GLN A 67 -16.67 -2.42 -3.46
CA GLN A 67 -16.00 -3.23 -4.46
C GLN A 67 -14.66 -3.76 -3.94
N ARG A 68 -14.40 -5.05 -4.21
CA ARG A 68 -13.11 -5.65 -3.88
C ARG A 68 -12.04 -5.05 -4.78
N ILE A 69 -11.08 -4.36 -4.17
CA ILE A 69 -9.90 -3.86 -4.86
C ILE A 69 -8.92 -5.02 -5.07
N VAL A 70 -8.42 -5.15 -6.29
CA VAL A 70 -7.37 -6.09 -6.66
C VAL A 70 -6.21 -5.31 -7.23
N TRP A 71 -5.05 -5.40 -6.57
CA TRP A 71 -3.83 -4.78 -7.07
C TRP A 71 -3.22 -5.60 -8.21
N PRO A 72 -2.68 -4.95 -9.25
CA PRO A 72 -1.98 -5.65 -10.32
C PRO A 72 -0.68 -6.28 -9.79
N ARG A 73 -0.15 -7.26 -10.53
CA ARG A 73 1.17 -7.86 -10.23
C ARG A 73 2.33 -6.94 -10.60
N ASN A 74 2.36 -5.75 -10.01
CA ASN A 74 3.32 -4.69 -10.34
C ASN A 74 4.46 -4.66 -9.31
N LEU A 75 5.68 -4.34 -9.74
CA LEU A 75 6.86 -4.25 -8.87
C LEU A 75 6.74 -3.15 -7.79
N ILE A 76 5.95 -2.11 -8.02
CA ILE A 76 5.59 -1.11 -7.00
C ILE A 76 4.85 -1.78 -5.84
N VAL A 77 3.89 -2.67 -6.14
CA VAL A 77 3.14 -3.43 -5.12
C VAL A 77 4.08 -4.40 -4.38
N ALA A 78 5.06 -4.99 -5.08
CA ALA A 78 6.08 -5.80 -4.41
C ALA A 78 6.92 -4.98 -3.41
N LYS A 79 7.32 -3.75 -3.77
CA LYS A 79 8.01 -2.83 -2.85
C LYS A 79 7.14 -2.49 -1.63
N ALA A 80 5.86 -2.18 -1.83
CA ALA A 80 4.92 -1.92 -0.74
C ALA A 80 4.83 -3.10 0.25
N TYR A 81 4.77 -4.35 -0.26
CA TYR A 81 4.80 -5.52 0.63
C TYR A 81 6.13 -5.69 1.35
N LEU A 82 7.28 -5.41 0.72
CA LEU A 82 8.57 -5.45 1.40
C LEU A 82 8.64 -4.43 2.54
N ASP A 83 8.13 -3.22 2.33
CA ASP A 83 8.09 -2.18 3.35
C ASP A 83 7.22 -2.58 4.55
N GLN A 84 6.09 -3.24 4.30
CA GLN A 84 5.23 -3.80 5.36
C GLN A 84 5.90 -4.94 6.11
N LEU A 85 6.56 -5.86 5.41
CA LEU A 85 7.24 -7.02 5.98
C LEU A 85 8.49 -6.65 6.78
N GLU A 86 9.20 -5.59 6.36
CA GLU A 86 10.31 -5.02 7.13
C GLU A 86 9.80 -4.40 8.43
N ARG A 87 8.73 -3.59 8.35
CA ARG A 87 8.12 -2.96 9.52
C ARG A 87 7.58 -3.98 10.53
N SER A 88 7.03 -5.09 10.04
CA SER A 88 6.56 -6.19 10.90
C SER A 88 7.68 -7.13 11.36
N GLN A 89 8.91 -6.90 10.91
CA GLN A 89 10.10 -7.74 11.16
C GLN A 89 9.87 -9.22 10.79
N THR A 90 9.06 -9.47 9.76
CA THR A 90 8.73 -10.83 9.31
C THR A 90 9.89 -11.47 8.56
N LEU A 91 10.70 -10.67 7.88
CA LEU A 91 11.88 -11.13 7.15
C LEU A 91 13.15 -10.45 7.68
N PRO A 92 14.30 -11.14 7.67
CA PRO A 92 15.59 -10.53 7.99
C PRO A 92 15.92 -9.33 7.07
N ALA A 93 16.59 -8.32 7.62
CA ALA A 93 16.89 -7.07 6.91
C ALA A 93 17.77 -7.27 5.66
N ASP A 94 18.72 -8.21 5.70
CA ASP A 94 19.56 -8.60 4.56
C ASP A 94 18.73 -9.18 3.41
N ARG A 95 17.69 -9.96 3.74
CA ARG A 95 16.76 -10.53 2.76
C ARG A 95 15.90 -9.45 2.11
N ILE A 96 15.41 -8.49 2.89
CA ILE A 96 14.68 -7.32 2.37
C ILE A 96 15.59 -6.52 1.44
N ALA A 97 16.81 -6.20 1.86
CA ALA A 97 17.77 -5.44 1.06
C ALA A 97 18.11 -6.14 -0.27
N ALA A 98 18.34 -7.46 -0.24
CA ALA A 98 18.62 -8.25 -1.43
C ALA A 98 17.44 -8.23 -2.43
N MET A 99 16.20 -8.35 -1.94
CA MET A 99 15.01 -8.28 -2.79
C MET A 99 14.78 -6.89 -3.35
N ARG A 100 14.96 -5.81 -2.56
CA ARG A 100 14.88 -4.42 -3.05
C ARG A 100 15.87 -4.18 -4.19
N LEU A 101 17.12 -4.61 -4.03
CA LEU A 101 18.14 -4.49 -5.06
C LEU A 101 17.75 -5.25 -6.34
N ALA A 102 17.23 -6.48 -6.19
CA ALA A 102 16.81 -7.29 -7.34
C ALA A 102 15.61 -6.67 -8.06
N ILE A 103 14.62 -6.14 -7.33
CA ILE A 103 13.48 -5.43 -7.89
C ILE A 103 13.94 -4.18 -8.65
N GLY A 104 14.83 -3.37 -8.07
CA GLY A 104 15.34 -2.17 -8.75
C GLY A 104 16.03 -2.48 -10.08
N LYS A 105 16.77 -3.59 -10.16
CA LYS A 105 17.34 -4.07 -11.44
C LYS A 105 16.25 -4.53 -12.42
N ALA A 106 15.24 -5.24 -11.93
CA ALA A 106 14.14 -5.78 -12.75
C ALA A 106 13.19 -4.69 -13.29
N GLU A 107 13.11 -3.52 -12.65
CA GLU A 107 12.35 -2.38 -13.15
C GLU A 107 12.92 -1.82 -14.45
N VAL A 108 14.26 -1.84 -14.60
CA VAL A 108 14.96 -1.32 -15.79
C VAL A 108 15.37 -2.41 -16.79
N SER A 109 15.28 -3.69 -16.41
CA SER A 109 15.75 -4.82 -17.22
C SER A 109 14.75 -5.98 -17.22
N GLN A 110 14.17 -6.23 -18.39
CA GLN A 110 13.26 -7.36 -18.62
C GLN A 110 13.93 -8.71 -18.35
N LYS A 111 15.23 -8.84 -18.68
CA LYS A 111 16.02 -10.06 -18.40
C LYS A 111 16.11 -10.33 -16.89
N ASP A 112 16.22 -9.28 -16.08
CA ASP A 112 16.34 -9.42 -14.62
C ASP A 112 15.01 -9.73 -13.93
N ARG A 113 13.86 -9.42 -14.55
CA ARG A 113 12.54 -9.84 -14.03
C ARG A 113 12.46 -11.36 -13.85
N GLY A 114 13.04 -12.13 -14.77
CA GLY A 114 13.09 -13.59 -14.67
C GLY A 114 13.83 -14.10 -13.43
N LYS A 115 14.79 -13.33 -12.91
CA LYS A 115 15.59 -13.70 -11.73
C LYS A 115 14.86 -13.54 -10.41
N LEU A 116 13.77 -12.74 -10.37
CA LEU A 116 12.97 -12.52 -9.16
C LEU A 116 12.33 -13.83 -8.65
N LYS A 117 12.06 -14.78 -9.56
CA LYS A 117 11.54 -16.11 -9.26
C LYS A 117 12.40 -16.88 -8.25
N ASN A 118 13.70 -16.57 -8.15
CA ASN A 118 14.62 -17.22 -7.22
C ASN A 118 14.25 -16.98 -5.75
N PHE A 119 13.51 -15.90 -5.44
CA PHE A 119 13.05 -15.62 -4.07
C PHE A 119 11.76 -16.39 -3.71
N VAL A 120 10.98 -16.85 -4.68
CA VAL A 120 9.64 -17.43 -4.50
C VAL A 120 9.62 -18.63 -3.55
N PRO A 121 10.49 -19.66 -3.69
CA PRO A 121 10.45 -20.82 -2.80
C PRO A 121 10.64 -20.44 -1.33
N SER A 122 11.53 -19.48 -1.07
CA SER A 122 11.81 -19.01 0.29
C SER A 122 10.64 -18.23 0.89
N LEU A 123 9.98 -17.37 0.10
CA LEU A 123 8.81 -16.61 0.54
C LEU A 123 7.65 -17.55 0.86
N ARG A 124 7.39 -18.54 0.01
CA ARG A 124 6.36 -19.57 0.25
C ARG A 124 6.65 -20.40 1.50
N LYS A 125 7.91 -20.74 1.76
CA LYS A 125 8.31 -21.45 2.99
C LYS A 125 8.02 -20.62 4.24
N VAL A 126 8.39 -19.34 4.25
CA VAL A 126 8.13 -18.46 5.40
C VAL A 126 6.62 -18.25 5.58
N SER A 127 5.89 -18.05 4.49
CA SER A 127 4.43 -17.91 4.48
C SER A 127 3.74 -19.11 5.14
N ALA A 128 4.16 -20.34 4.83
CA ALA A 128 3.61 -21.55 5.43
C ALA A 128 3.94 -21.71 6.92
N SER A 129 5.03 -21.11 7.40
CA SER A 129 5.49 -21.24 8.79
C SER A 129 5.02 -20.13 9.74
N THR A 130 4.63 -18.96 9.23
CA THR A 130 4.24 -17.83 10.08
C THR A 130 2.87 -18.07 10.69
N LYS A 131 2.73 -17.79 11.99
CA LYS A 131 1.44 -17.83 12.69
C LYS A 131 0.59 -16.57 12.46
N LYS A 132 1.17 -15.53 11.84
CA LYS A 132 0.48 -14.26 11.56
C LYS A 132 -0.17 -14.34 10.18
N ALA A 133 -1.49 -14.51 10.13
CA ALA A 133 -2.25 -14.67 8.88
C ALA A 133 -2.07 -13.50 7.89
N ALA A 134 -1.98 -12.26 8.41
CA ALA A 134 -1.71 -11.08 7.59
C ALA A 134 -0.34 -11.15 6.90
N GLU A 135 0.70 -11.57 7.62
CA GLU A 135 2.05 -11.70 7.05
C GLU A 135 2.14 -12.85 6.05
N ALA A 136 1.46 -13.98 6.32
CA ALA A 136 1.34 -15.08 5.35
C ALA A 136 0.70 -14.60 4.03
N SER A 137 -0.36 -13.78 4.14
CA SER A 137 -1.04 -13.22 2.97
C SER A 137 -0.12 -12.29 2.17
N ARG A 138 0.64 -11.40 2.85
CA ARG A 138 1.61 -10.50 2.19
C ARG A 138 2.76 -11.27 1.53
N LEU A 139 3.32 -12.26 2.21
CA LEU A 139 4.39 -13.11 1.66
C LEU A 139 3.93 -13.86 0.42
N THR A 140 2.70 -14.37 0.43
CA THR A 140 2.09 -15.07 -0.70
C THR A 140 1.88 -14.11 -1.88
N ALA A 141 1.29 -12.95 -1.63
CA ALA A 141 1.08 -11.93 -2.67
C ALA A 141 2.41 -11.42 -3.26
N LEU A 142 3.42 -11.17 -2.42
CA LEU A 142 4.76 -10.82 -2.88
C LEU A 142 5.36 -11.92 -3.77
N ALA A 143 5.25 -13.18 -3.34
CA ALA A 143 5.75 -14.31 -4.12
C ALA A 143 5.07 -14.41 -5.50
N GLU A 144 3.76 -14.22 -5.58
CA GLU A 144 3.01 -14.21 -6.84
C GLU A 144 3.46 -13.09 -7.79
N ILE A 145 3.75 -11.90 -7.26
CA ILE A 145 4.29 -10.78 -8.05
C ILE A 145 5.69 -11.13 -8.57
N LEU A 146 6.59 -11.61 -7.71
CA LEU A 146 7.97 -11.94 -8.10
C LEU A 146 8.04 -13.13 -9.06
N GLU A 147 7.04 -14.03 -9.03
CA GLU A 147 6.96 -15.16 -9.95
C GLU A 147 6.63 -14.72 -11.37
N ARG A 148 5.69 -13.76 -11.52
CA ARG A 148 5.21 -13.26 -12.82
C ARG A 148 4.89 -11.76 -12.75
N PRO A 149 5.91 -10.89 -12.73
CA PRO A 149 5.70 -9.44 -12.74
C PRO A 149 5.02 -9.01 -14.05
N ALA A 150 4.05 -8.12 -13.95
CA ALA A 150 3.38 -7.48 -15.09
C ALA A 150 4.30 -6.51 -15.86
#